data_AF-A0A7K3ELP9-F1
#
_entry.id   AF-A0A7K3ELP9-F1
#
_cell.length_a   1.000
_cell.length_b   1.000
_cell.length_c   1.000
_cell.angle_alpha   90.00
_cell.angle_beta   90.00
_cell.angle_gamma   90.00
#
_symmetry.space_group_name_H-M   'P 1'
#
loop_
_entity.id
_entity.type
_entity.pdbx_description
1 polymer ?
#
loop_
_entity_poly.entity_id
_entity_poly.type
_entity_poly.pdbx_seq_one_letter_code
_entity_poly.pdbx_strand_id
1 'polypeptide(L)'
;MNAEGRTRLDRTPAWTELAKHREQLGDVRLRELFAADPRRGTDWSLRVGDLHVDYSKHLATGETLRLLRQLAAATGVFGLRDAMFRGERINITEDRAVLHTALRAPRDAVVEVDGENVVPKVHAVLDKMAAFSEKVRSGEWTGHSGRRIRNVVNIGIGGSDLGPAMAYEALRAFTDRSLTFRFVSNVDGADLHEAVRDLDPAETLFIVASKTFTTIETITNATSARSWLLDAFEGDEKAVAKHFVALSTNAEKVSGFGIDTANMFEFWDWVGGRYSYDSAIGLSLMIAIGPDRFREMLDGFRIVDEHFRTAPAESNVPLLMGLLGVWYGNFHGAQSHAVLPYSHYLSKFTAYLQQLDMESNGKSVDREGREVEWQTGPVVWGTPGTNGQHAYYQLIHQGTKLIPADFIGFARPVGELSEGLKAQHDLLMANFFAQTQALAFGKTPDEVR
;
A
#
# COMPACT_ATOMS: atom_id res chain seq x y z
N MET A 1 -0.23 -11.66 28.02
CA MET A 1 1.03 -11.32 28.71
C MET A 1 0.76 -10.17 29.66
N ASN A 2 1.04 -10.35 30.95
CA ASN A 2 0.73 -9.38 32.01
C ASN A 2 1.35 -8.01 31.73
N ALA A 3 0.49 -7.01 31.65
CA ALA A 3 0.81 -5.61 31.38
C ALA A 3 1.22 -4.88 32.67
N GLU A 4 2.31 -5.32 33.31
CA GLU A 4 2.99 -4.52 34.32
C GLU A 4 4.17 -3.78 33.67
N GLY A 5 4.02 -2.45 33.55
CA GLY A 5 5.13 -1.49 33.62
C GLY A 5 6.20 -1.52 32.53
N ARG A 6 5.86 -1.59 31.24
CA ARG A 6 6.85 -1.25 30.20
C ARG A 6 7.28 0.21 30.34
N THR A 7 8.60 0.41 30.46
CA THR A 7 9.21 1.75 30.41
C THR A 7 8.75 2.46 29.15
N ARG A 8 8.34 3.73 29.28
CA ARG A 8 7.99 4.55 28.12
C ARG A 8 9.14 4.59 27.11
N LEU A 9 8.83 4.59 25.82
CA LEU A 9 9.79 4.52 24.72
C LEU A 9 10.93 5.55 24.88
N ASP A 10 10.54 6.80 25.09
CA ASP A 10 11.40 7.98 25.28
C ASP A 10 12.27 7.95 26.56
N ARG A 11 12.02 6.99 27.45
CA ARG A 11 12.76 6.78 28.70
C ARG A 11 13.57 5.48 28.71
N THR A 12 13.60 4.74 27.60
CA THR A 12 14.43 3.53 27.50
C THR A 12 15.91 3.91 27.38
N PRO A 13 16.85 3.10 27.92
CA PRO A 13 18.27 3.35 27.74
C PRO A 13 18.68 3.43 26.26
N ALA A 14 18.10 2.59 25.41
CA ALA A 14 18.37 2.59 23.97
C ALA A 14 17.97 3.92 23.31
N TRP A 15 16.88 4.56 23.75
CA TRP A 15 16.48 5.89 23.27
C TRP A 15 17.48 6.98 23.70
N THR A 16 17.90 6.96 24.98
CA THR A 16 18.90 7.90 25.49
C THR A 16 20.23 7.77 24.75
N GLU A 17 20.69 6.54 24.48
CA GLU A 17 21.92 6.31 23.71
C GLU A 17 21.78 6.76 22.25
N LEU A 18 20.61 6.60 21.62
CA LEU A 18 20.36 7.14 20.28
C LEU A 18 20.39 8.68 20.25
N ALA A 19 19.81 9.34 21.25
CA ALA A 19 19.84 10.80 21.37
C ALA A 19 21.27 11.31 21.53
N LYS A 20 22.04 10.69 22.43
CA LYS A 20 23.45 10.98 22.63
C LYS A 20 24.28 10.71 21.37
N HIS A 21 24.04 9.59 20.69
CA HIS A 21 24.69 9.27 19.42
C HIS A 21 24.39 10.30 18.34
N ARG A 22 23.13 10.78 18.26
CA ARG A 22 22.76 11.88 17.36
C ARG A 22 23.51 13.17 17.65
N GLU A 23 23.65 13.54 18.93
CA GLU A 23 24.44 14.71 19.35
C GLU A 23 25.91 14.54 18.96
N GLN A 24 26.48 13.36 19.17
CA GLN A 24 27.87 13.03 18.81
C GLN A 24 28.13 13.04 17.30
N LEU A 25 27.16 12.61 16.49
CA LEU A 25 27.23 12.73 15.03
C LEU A 25 27.28 14.20 14.57
N GLY A 26 26.75 15.14 15.36
CA GLY A 26 26.85 16.58 15.10
C GLY A 26 26.44 16.96 13.69
N ASP A 27 27.39 17.55 12.96
CA ASP A 27 27.26 18.05 11.59
C ASP A 27 27.82 17.11 10.51
N VAL A 28 28.10 15.84 10.84
CA VAL A 28 28.62 14.86 9.88
C VAL A 28 27.77 14.84 8.60
N ARG A 29 28.45 14.89 7.46
CA ARG A 29 27.84 14.88 6.12
C ARG A 29 28.05 13.52 5.44
N LEU A 30 27.16 13.17 4.52
CA LEU A 30 27.27 11.92 3.76
C LEU A 30 28.60 11.81 3.00
N ARG A 31 29.16 12.91 2.47
CA ARG A 31 30.49 12.91 1.85
C ARG A 31 31.57 12.34 2.77
N GLU A 32 31.54 12.71 4.05
CA GLU A 32 32.51 12.25 5.04
C GLU A 32 32.32 10.76 5.36
N LEU A 33 31.07 10.31 5.48
CA LEU A 33 30.75 8.90 5.70
C LEU A 33 31.21 8.00 4.53
N PHE A 34 31.02 8.45 3.29
CA PHE A 34 31.49 7.72 2.10
C PHE A 34 33.01 7.80 1.92
N ALA A 35 33.65 8.90 2.32
CA ALA A 35 35.11 9.02 2.29
C ALA A 35 35.79 8.11 3.34
N ALA A 36 35.18 7.98 4.52
CA ALA A 36 35.67 7.13 5.59
C ALA A 36 35.48 5.63 5.32
N ASP A 37 34.46 5.26 4.54
CA ASP A 37 34.19 3.88 4.14
C ASP A 37 33.91 3.79 2.62
N PRO A 38 34.96 3.56 1.80
CA PRO A 38 34.82 3.44 0.35
C PRO A 38 33.91 2.30 -0.12
N ARG A 39 33.66 1.30 0.72
CA ARG A 39 32.77 0.17 0.40
C ARG A 39 31.33 0.41 0.86
N ARG A 40 31.03 1.53 1.52
CA ARG A 40 29.68 1.86 2.01
C ARG A 40 28.61 1.70 0.92
N GLY A 41 28.87 2.18 -0.29
CA GLY A 41 27.91 2.11 -1.40
C GLY A 41 27.58 0.68 -1.84
N THR A 42 28.47 -0.29 -1.61
CA THR A 42 28.22 -1.71 -1.92
C THR A 42 27.71 -2.48 -0.71
N ASP A 43 28.31 -2.24 0.46
CA ASP A 43 28.06 -2.99 1.68
C ASP A 43 26.72 -2.60 2.34
N TRP A 44 26.24 -1.37 2.10
CA TRP A 44 24.96 -0.88 2.64
C TRP A 44 23.83 -1.07 1.64
N SER A 45 23.66 -2.32 1.23
CA SER A 45 22.54 -2.73 0.40
C SER A 45 21.98 -4.08 0.85
N LEU A 46 20.69 -4.28 0.67
CA LEU A 46 19.98 -5.52 0.96
C LEU A 46 19.16 -5.98 -0.24
N ARG A 47 18.67 -7.22 -0.16
CA ARG A 47 17.72 -7.78 -1.12
C ARG A 47 16.55 -8.43 -0.40
N VAL A 48 15.37 -8.29 -0.99
CA VAL A 48 14.15 -9.03 -0.61
C VAL A 48 13.37 -9.33 -1.90
N GLY A 49 13.24 -10.62 -2.23
CA GLY A 49 12.79 -11.02 -3.58
C GLY A 49 13.66 -10.38 -4.66
N ASP A 50 13.01 -9.74 -5.64
CA ASP A 50 13.67 -9.02 -6.74
C ASP A 50 14.04 -7.57 -6.39
N LEU A 51 13.70 -7.09 -5.19
CA LEU A 51 14.00 -5.73 -4.77
C LEU A 51 15.45 -5.61 -4.30
N HIS A 52 16.17 -4.63 -4.84
CA HIS A 52 17.46 -4.18 -4.33
C HIS A 52 17.27 -2.88 -3.55
N VAL A 53 17.63 -2.90 -2.27
CA VAL A 53 17.44 -1.75 -1.36
C VAL A 53 18.80 -1.18 -0.99
N ASP A 54 19.13 -0.04 -1.58
CA ASP A 54 20.31 0.77 -1.23
C ASP A 54 19.92 1.74 -0.10
N TYR A 55 20.53 1.56 1.07
CA TYR A 55 20.34 2.41 2.25
C TYR A 55 21.66 3.13 2.63
N SER A 56 22.64 3.15 1.72
CA SER A 56 23.97 3.75 1.93
C SER A 56 23.90 5.28 2.10
N LYS A 57 22.91 5.92 1.49
CA LYS A 57 22.71 7.38 1.48
C LYS A 57 21.91 7.90 2.67
N HIS A 58 21.90 7.17 3.79
CA HIS A 58 21.40 7.67 5.07
C HIS A 58 22.52 8.25 5.94
N LEU A 59 22.18 9.30 6.71
CA LEU A 59 23.02 9.88 7.76
C LEU A 59 23.05 8.96 8.98
N ALA A 60 23.65 7.78 8.80
CA ALA A 60 23.70 6.71 9.78
C ALA A 60 25.05 5.97 9.70
N THR A 61 25.52 5.46 10.83
CA THR A 61 26.72 4.62 10.93
C THR A 61 26.36 3.21 11.37
N GLY A 62 27.32 2.28 11.36
CA GLY A 62 27.09 0.93 11.90
C GLY A 62 26.61 0.96 13.36
N GLU A 63 27.10 1.94 14.12
CA GLU A 63 26.66 2.21 15.48
C GLU A 63 25.20 2.70 15.53
N THR A 64 24.79 3.61 14.65
CA THR A 64 23.38 4.03 14.53
C THR A 64 22.47 2.82 14.34
N LEU A 65 22.80 1.95 13.38
CA LEU A 65 21.98 0.78 13.06
C LEU A 65 21.94 -0.23 14.22
N ARG A 66 23.06 -0.41 14.94
CA ARG A 66 23.12 -1.26 16.13
C ARG A 66 22.20 -0.74 17.23
N LEU A 67 22.25 0.56 17.53
CA LEU A 67 21.41 1.19 18.55
C LEU A 67 19.92 1.15 18.18
N LEU A 68 19.57 1.37 16.90
CA LEU A 68 18.19 1.24 16.42
C LEU A 68 17.65 -0.19 16.61
N ARG A 69 18.45 -1.23 16.31
CA ARG A 69 18.07 -2.63 16.56
C ARG A 69 17.91 -2.92 18.05
N GLN A 70 18.73 -2.31 18.91
CA GLN A 70 18.57 -2.42 20.37
C GLN A 70 17.26 -1.78 20.84
N LEU A 71 16.87 -0.64 20.28
CA LEU A 71 15.58 -0.01 20.56
C LEU A 71 14.41 -0.92 20.15
N ALA A 72 14.46 -1.53 18.97
CA ALA A 72 13.45 -2.50 18.52
C ALA A 72 13.34 -3.71 19.47
N ALA A 73 14.47 -4.25 19.92
CA ALA A 73 14.49 -5.34 20.88
C ALA A 73 13.89 -4.92 22.23
N ALA A 74 14.33 -3.78 22.78
CA ALA A 74 13.86 -3.26 24.06
C ALA A 74 12.36 -2.93 24.09
N THR A 75 11.78 -2.59 22.93
CA THR A 75 10.36 -2.25 22.78
C THR A 75 9.49 -3.46 22.37
N GLY A 76 10.10 -4.62 22.16
CA GLY A 76 9.39 -5.87 21.89
C GLY A 76 8.81 -5.97 20.48
N VAL A 77 9.39 -5.27 19.49
CA VAL A 77 8.93 -5.28 18.09
C VAL A 77 8.82 -6.71 17.54
N PHE A 78 9.83 -7.55 17.79
CA PHE A 78 9.84 -8.94 17.32
C PHE A 78 8.69 -9.76 17.90
N GLY A 79 8.40 -9.61 19.20
CA GLY A 79 7.29 -10.29 19.85
C GLY A 79 5.93 -9.83 19.31
N LEU A 80 5.76 -8.53 19.04
CA LEU A 80 4.54 -7.98 18.45
C LEU A 80 4.34 -8.44 17.00
N ARG A 81 5.42 -8.50 16.21
CA ARG A 81 5.41 -9.09 14.87
C ARG A 81 4.94 -10.54 14.94
N ASP A 82 5.55 -11.35 15.79
CA ASP A 82 5.22 -12.78 15.85
C ASP A 82 3.78 -13.00 16.34
N ALA A 83 3.31 -12.16 17.27
CA ALA A 83 1.91 -12.14 17.71
C ALA A 83 0.94 -11.78 16.58
N MET A 84 1.29 -10.79 15.73
CA MET A 84 0.53 -10.46 14.52
C MET A 84 0.38 -11.67 13.61
N PHE A 85 1.48 -12.34 13.27
CA PHE A 85 1.47 -13.51 12.38
C PHE A 85 0.74 -14.73 12.98
N ARG A 86 0.65 -14.83 14.30
CA ARG A 86 -0.14 -15.87 14.99
C ARG A 86 -1.63 -15.57 15.11
N GLY A 87 -2.08 -14.39 14.69
CA GLY A 87 -3.49 -14.00 14.83
C GLY A 87 -3.89 -13.53 16.21
N GLU A 88 -2.93 -13.15 17.06
CA GLU A 88 -3.25 -12.57 18.37
C GLU A 88 -3.92 -11.20 18.20
N ARG A 89 -4.76 -10.85 19.19
CA ARG A 89 -5.52 -9.59 19.21
C ARG A 89 -4.62 -8.40 19.56
N ILE A 90 -3.75 -8.02 18.62
CA ILE A 90 -2.78 -6.94 18.82
C ILE A 90 -3.34 -5.54 18.56
N ASN A 91 -4.51 -5.43 17.92
CA ASN A 91 -5.29 -4.20 17.86
C ASN A 91 -6.15 -4.10 19.12
N ILE A 92 -5.53 -3.60 20.19
CA ILE A 92 -6.07 -3.65 21.55
C ILE A 92 -7.27 -2.71 21.79
N THR A 93 -7.37 -1.61 21.05
CA THR A 93 -8.46 -0.63 21.25
C THR A 93 -9.79 -1.13 20.68
N GLU A 94 -9.73 -2.00 19.68
CA GLU A 94 -10.91 -2.63 19.08
C GLU A 94 -11.03 -4.11 19.45
N ASP A 95 -10.08 -4.63 20.24
CA ASP A 95 -9.94 -6.05 20.57
C ASP A 95 -9.98 -6.96 19.32
N ARG A 96 -9.08 -6.73 18.35
CA ARG A 96 -9.06 -7.46 17.07
C ARG A 96 -7.69 -8.02 16.72
N ALA A 97 -7.69 -9.14 15.99
CA ALA A 97 -6.52 -9.62 15.27
C ALA A 97 -6.17 -8.67 14.10
N VAL A 98 -4.92 -8.73 13.63
CA VAL A 98 -4.44 -7.99 12.45
C VAL A 98 -3.74 -8.98 11.53
N LEU A 99 -4.42 -9.42 10.47
CA LEU A 99 -4.03 -10.62 9.74
C LEU A 99 -4.09 -10.51 8.22
N HIS A 100 -3.84 -9.32 7.67
CA HIS A 100 -3.75 -9.15 6.20
C HIS A 100 -2.71 -10.11 5.55
N THR A 101 -1.69 -10.57 6.29
CA THR A 101 -0.74 -11.59 5.82
C THR A 101 -1.38 -12.96 5.56
N ALA A 102 -2.50 -13.30 6.22
CA ALA A 102 -3.24 -14.54 5.97
C ALA A 102 -3.92 -14.55 4.59
N LEU A 103 -4.17 -13.38 3.98
CA LEU A 103 -4.78 -13.25 2.65
C LEU A 103 -3.92 -13.83 1.54
N ARG A 104 -2.61 -13.92 1.77
CA ARG A 104 -1.62 -14.49 0.85
C ARG A 104 -0.88 -15.68 1.44
N ALA A 105 -1.43 -16.34 2.46
CA ALA A 105 -0.83 -17.54 3.04
C ALA A 105 -0.99 -18.76 2.09
N PRO A 106 -0.04 -19.72 2.10
CA PRO A 106 -0.19 -21.00 1.40
C PRO A 106 -1.48 -21.72 1.80
N ARG A 107 -2.06 -22.53 0.89
CA ARG A 107 -3.34 -23.24 1.13
C ARG A 107 -3.32 -24.18 2.34
N ASP A 108 -2.15 -24.74 2.63
CA ASP A 108 -1.90 -25.68 3.72
C ASP A 108 -1.44 -25.00 5.01
N ALA A 109 -1.31 -23.68 5.02
CA ALA A 109 -0.96 -22.93 6.22
C ALA A 109 -2.08 -23.00 7.27
N VAL A 110 -1.66 -22.94 8.54
CA VAL A 110 -2.56 -22.87 9.69
C VAL A 110 -2.33 -21.53 10.38
N VAL A 111 -3.33 -20.66 10.30
CA VAL A 111 -3.36 -19.37 10.99
C VAL A 111 -4.69 -19.29 11.73
N GLU A 112 -4.64 -19.29 13.05
CA GLU A 112 -5.83 -19.38 13.89
C GLU A 112 -6.26 -18.01 14.41
N VAL A 113 -7.56 -17.75 14.36
CA VAL A 113 -8.22 -16.65 15.07
C VAL A 113 -9.33 -17.26 15.89
N ASP A 114 -9.32 -17.02 17.20
CA ASP A 114 -10.31 -17.56 18.14
C ASP A 114 -10.50 -19.10 18.04
N GLY A 115 -9.41 -19.81 17.73
CA GLY A 115 -9.39 -21.28 17.61
C GLY A 115 -9.86 -21.82 16.25
N GLU A 116 -10.09 -20.97 15.25
CA GLU A 116 -10.44 -21.38 13.90
C GLU A 116 -9.34 -21.03 12.89
N ASN A 117 -8.93 -22.00 12.06
CA ASN A 117 -8.02 -21.73 10.94
C ASN A 117 -8.74 -20.90 9.86
N VAL A 118 -8.27 -19.67 9.61
CA VAL A 118 -8.90 -18.74 8.67
C VAL A 118 -8.50 -18.99 7.21
N VAL A 119 -7.39 -19.68 6.96
CA VAL A 119 -6.78 -19.86 5.62
C VAL A 119 -7.73 -20.57 4.63
N PRO A 120 -8.47 -21.64 4.98
CA PRO A 120 -9.42 -22.26 4.06
C PRO A 120 -10.52 -21.30 3.57
N LYS A 121 -11.01 -20.42 4.45
CA LYS A 121 -12.02 -19.40 4.11
C LYS A 121 -11.46 -18.35 3.16
N VAL A 122 -10.20 -17.94 3.37
CA VAL A 122 -9.46 -17.05 2.44
C VAL A 122 -9.43 -17.63 1.04
N HIS A 123 -8.95 -18.88 0.90
CA HIS A 123 -8.83 -19.52 -0.41
C HIS A 123 -10.17 -19.78 -1.08
N ALA A 124 -11.23 -20.09 -0.31
CA ALA A 124 -12.58 -20.22 -0.85
C ALA A 124 -13.07 -18.92 -1.50
N VAL A 125 -12.82 -17.76 -0.87
CA VAL A 125 -13.15 -16.46 -1.46
C VAL A 125 -12.28 -16.17 -2.69
N LEU A 126 -10.97 -16.41 -2.63
CA LEU A 126 -10.07 -16.21 -3.78
C LEU A 126 -10.48 -17.08 -4.98
N ASP A 127 -10.92 -18.32 -4.75
CA ASP A 127 -11.39 -19.23 -5.80
C ASP A 127 -12.74 -18.78 -6.37
N LYS A 128 -13.63 -18.27 -5.53
CA LYS A 128 -14.88 -17.65 -5.97
C LYS A 128 -14.62 -16.41 -6.83
N MET A 129 -13.70 -15.54 -6.40
CA MET A 129 -13.28 -14.36 -7.17
C MET A 129 -12.68 -14.77 -8.51
N ALA A 130 -11.82 -15.80 -8.53
CA ALA A 130 -11.19 -16.29 -9.74
C ALA A 130 -12.22 -16.80 -10.74
N ALA A 131 -13.18 -17.62 -10.28
CA ALA A 131 -14.25 -18.14 -11.11
C ALA A 131 -15.13 -17.02 -11.68
N PHE A 132 -15.48 -16.02 -10.87
CA PHE A 132 -16.25 -14.87 -11.35
C PHE A 132 -15.46 -14.01 -12.34
N SER A 133 -14.18 -13.74 -12.04
CA SER A 133 -13.28 -12.99 -12.91
C SER A 133 -13.16 -13.62 -14.29
N GLU A 134 -12.99 -14.94 -14.39
CA GLU A 134 -12.95 -15.64 -15.67
C GLU A 134 -14.26 -15.53 -16.46
N LYS A 135 -15.42 -15.57 -15.79
CA LYS A 135 -16.71 -15.37 -16.47
C LYS A 135 -16.84 -13.99 -17.08
N VAL A 136 -16.44 -12.94 -16.35
CA VAL A 136 -16.45 -11.56 -16.86
C VAL A 136 -15.46 -11.41 -18.03
N ARG A 137 -14.23 -11.90 -17.84
CA ARG A 137 -13.16 -11.79 -18.84
C ARG A 137 -13.47 -12.54 -20.12
N SER A 138 -13.96 -13.78 -20.03
CA SER A 138 -14.36 -14.58 -21.20
C SER A 138 -15.60 -14.05 -21.91
N GLY A 139 -16.45 -13.31 -21.19
CA GLY A 139 -17.75 -12.83 -21.68
C GLY A 139 -18.90 -13.80 -21.44
N GLU A 140 -18.69 -14.90 -20.70
CA GLU A 140 -19.78 -15.75 -20.20
C GLU A 140 -20.73 -14.95 -19.29
N TRP A 141 -20.18 -14.03 -18.49
CA TRP A 141 -21.00 -13.09 -17.73
C TRP A 141 -21.49 -11.96 -18.64
N THR A 142 -22.80 -11.93 -18.87
CA THR A 142 -23.47 -10.90 -19.65
C THR A 142 -24.30 -9.98 -18.78
N GLY A 143 -24.50 -8.75 -19.24
CA GLY A 143 -25.49 -7.84 -18.69
C GLY A 143 -26.93 -8.33 -18.91
N HIS A 144 -27.89 -7.56 -18.42
CA HIS A 144 -29.34 -7.84 -18.49
C HIS A 144 -29.85 -8.05 -19.91
N SER A 145 -29.28 -7.32 -20.88
CA SER A 145 -29.60 -7.45 -22.31
C SER A 145 -28.93 -8.64 -23.01
N GLY A 146 -28.11 -9.43 -22.31
CA GLY A 146 -27.29 -10.49 -22.90
C GLY A 146 -25.99 -10.01 -23.55
N ARG A 147 -25.67 -8.70 -23.49
CA ARG A 147 -24.39 -8.16 -23.99
C ARG A 147 -23.25 -8.48 -23.03
N ARG A 148 -22.05 -8.71 -23.61
CA ARG A 148 -20.82 -8.95 -22.85
C ARG A 148 -20.47 -7.71 -22.04
N ILE A 149 -20.06 -7.89 -20.78
CA ILE A 149 -19.51 -6.80 -19.96
C ILE A 149 -18.19 -6.31 -20.56
N ARG A 150 -18.09 -4.99 -20.74
CA ARG A 150 -16.90 -4.27 -21.21
C ARG A 150 -16.38 -3.28 -20.18
N ASN A 151 -17.23 -2.80 -19.29
CA ASN A 151 -16.89 -1.76 -18.34
C ASN A 151 -17.06 -2.28 -16.93
N VAL A 152 -16.08 -2.02 -16.06
CA VAL A 152 -16.12 -2.37 -14.64
C VAL A 152 -15.89 -1.11 -13.82
N VAL A 153 -16.85 -0.75 -12.96
CA VAL A 153 -16.79 0.43 -12.11
C VAL A 153 -16.74 -0.02 -10.65
N ASN A 154 -15.61 0.23 -9.99
CA ASN A 154 -15.46 0.00 -8.55
C ASN A 154 -16.01 1.21 -7.79
N ILE A 155 -16.92 0.99 -6.84
CA ILE A 155 -17.48 2.01 -5.97
C ILE A 155 -17.06 1.71 -4.53
N GLY A 156 -16.21 2.56 -3.96
CA GLY A 156 -15.69 2.39 -2.60
C GLY A 156 -14.92 3.63 -2.17
N ILE A 157 -14.60 3.80 -0.88
CA ILE A 157 -13.83 4.94 -0.40
C ILE A 157 -12.68 4.49 0.51
N GLY A 158 -11.60 5.28 0.55
CA GLY A 158 -10.42 4.99 1.35
C GLY A 158 -9.79 3.66 0.97
N GLY A 159 -9.76 2.70 1.90
CA GLY A 159 -9.13 1.39 1.67
C GLY A 159 -9.81 0.55 0.59
N SER A 160 -11.12 0.77 0.38
CA SER A 160 -11.91 0.11 -0.66
C SER A 160 -11.70 0.67 -2.07
N ASP A 161 -10.89 1.73 -2.21
CA ASP A 161 -10.64 2.43 -3.47
C ASP A 161 -9.16 2.65 -3.74
N LEU A 162 -8.43 3.28 -2.80
CA LEU A 162 -7.04 3.65 -2.97
C LEU A 162 -6.16 2.46 -3.34
N GLY A 163 -6.34 1.32 -2.68
CA GLY A 163 -5.61 0.08 -2.99
C GLY A 163 -5.93 -0.44 -4.40
N PRO A 164 -7.20 -0.78 -4.71
CA PRO A 164 -7.59 -1.23 -6.04
C PRO A 164 -7.21 -0.27 -7.18
N ALA A 165 -7.47 1.03 -7.03
CA ALA A 165 -7.16 2.04 -8.04
C ALA A 165 -5.65 2.19 -8.26
N MET A 166 -4.86 2.15 -7.18
CA MET A 166 -3.41 2.17 -7.27
C MET A 166 -2.87 0.91 -7.95
N ALA A 167 -3.30 -0.27 -7.53
CA ALA A 167 -2.79 -1.53 -8.04
C ALA A 167 -3.17 -1.72 -9.52
N TYR A 168 -4.36 -1.28 -9.93
CA TYR A 168 -4.76 -1.25 -11.34
C TYR A 168 -3.81 -0.37 -12.18
N GLU A 169 -3.49 0.84 -11.72
CA GLU A 169 -2.57 1.72 -12.45
C GLU A 169 -1.16 1.15 -12.48
N ALA A 170 -0.67 0.61 -11.36
CA ALA A 170 0.67 0.02 -11.24
C ALA A 170 0.85 -1.20 -12.15
N LEU A 171 -0.19 -2.04 -12.27
CA LEU A 171 -0.19 -3.26 -13.06
C LEU A 171 -0.88 -3.11 -14.41
N ARG A 172 -1.08 -1.86 -14.86
CA ARG A 172 -1.85 -1.56 -16.06
C ARG A 172 -1.30 -2.27 -17.29
N ALA A 173 0.00 -2.49 -17.41
CA ALA A 173 0.61 -3.24 -18.52
C ALA A 173 0.18 -4.73 -18.61
N PHE A 174 -0.41 -5.29 -17.55
CA PHE A 174 -0.88 -6.67 -17.48
C PHE A 174 -2.39 -6.81 -17.63
N THR A 175 -3.12 -5.70 -17.78
CA THR A 175 -4.58 -5.72 -17.84
C THR A 175 -5.08 -6.20 -19.21
N ASP A 176 -6.25 -6.83 -19.24
CA ASP A 176 -6.99 -7.05 -20.48
C ASP A 176 -7.45 -5.70 -21.07
N ARG A 177 -6.82 -5.27 -22.16
CA ARG A 177 -7.10 -4.00 -22.85
C ARG A 177 -8.47 -3.93 -23.53
N SER A 178 -9.20 -5.05 -23.59
CA SER A 178 -10.57 -5.10 -24.12
C SER A 178 -11.64 -4.73 -23.09
N LEU A 179 -11.23 -4.46 -21.84
CA LEU A 179 -12.07 -4.02 -20.74
C LEU A 179 -11.67 -2.61 -20.28
N THR A 180 -12.66 -1.84 -19.83
CA THR A 180 -12.49 -0.49 -19.27
C THR A 180 -12.74 -0.56 -17.76
N PHE A 181 -11.83 0.01 -16.97
CA PHE A 181 -11.97 0.09 -15.51
C PHE A 181 -12.05 1.53 -15.04
N ARG A 182 -12.97 1.79 -14.09
CA ARG A 182 -13.13 3.09 -13.42
C ARG A 182 -13.33 2.89 -11.93
N PHE A 183 -12.99 3.93 -11.17
CA PHE A 183 -12.96 3.92 -9.72
C PHE A 183 -13.68 5.18 -9.24
N VAL A 184 -14.78 5.00 -8.52
CA VAL A 184 -15.64 6.05 -7.97
C VAL A 184 -15.55 5.99 -6.47
N SER A 185 -15.14 7.09 -5.84
CA SER A 185 -14.94 7.15 -4.40
C SER A 185 -15.51 8.37 -3.73
N ASN A 186 -15.40 9.53 -4.35
CA ASN A 186 -15.89 10.77 -3.76
C ASN A 186 -17.42 10.82 -3.80
N VAL A 187 -18.04 11.41 -2.78
CA VAL A 187 -19.50 11.66 -2.76
C VAL A 187 -19.89 12.86 -3.62
N ASP A 188 -18.90 13.65 -4.06
CA ASP A 188 -19.10 14.64 -5.12
C ASP A 188 -19.64 13.95 -6.39
N GLY A 189 -20.85 14.33 -6.80
CA GLY A 189 -21.55 13.71 -7.94
C GLY A 189 -20.79 13.81 -9.26
N ALA A 190 -19.81 14.73 -9.38
CA ALA A 190 -18.92 14.79 -10.52
C ALA A 190 -18.12 13.49 -10.74
N ASP A 191 -17.74 12.80 -9.66
CA ASP A 191 -16.93 11.58 -9.74
C ASP A 191 -17.69 10.45 -10.45
N LEU A 192 -18.91 10.14 -9.98
CA LEU A 192 -19.78 9.17 -10.65
C LEU A 192 -20.21 9.65 -12.04
N HIS A 193 -20.56 10.93 -12.20
CA HIS A 193 -20.99 11.50 -13.49
C HIS A 193 -19.93 11.28 -14.57
N GLU A 194 -18.69 11.67 -14.32
CA GLU A 194 -17.59 11.46 -15.27
C GLU A 194 -17.28 9.98 -15.45
N ALA A 195 -17.41 9.17 -14.39
CA ALA A 195 -17.18 7.74 -14.48
C ALA A 195 -18.19 7.00 -15.37
N VAL A 196 -19.44 7.47 -15.54
CA VAL A 196 -20.44 6.75 -16.36
C VAL A 196 -20.80 7.44 -17.67
N ARG A 197 -20.31 8.67 -17.90
CA ARG A 197 -20.72 9.56 -19.00
C ARG A 197 -20.74 8.93 -20.40
N ASP A 198 -19.74 8.11 -20.71
CA ASP A 198 -19.51 7.47 -22.01
C ASP A 198 -19.62 5.93 -21.93
N LEU A 199 -20.15 5.40 -20.82
CA LEU A 199 -20.36 3.96 -20.66
C LEU A 199 -21.75 3.55 -21.14
N ASP A 200 -21.82 2.36 -21.74
CA ASP A 200 -23.10 1.72 -22.09
C ASP A 200 -23.64 0.94 -20.85
N PRO A 201 -24.83 1.28 -20.32
CA PRO A 201 -25.44 0.56 -19.20
C PRO A 201 -25.55 -0.95 -19.44
N ALA A 202 -25.78 -1.37 -20.69
CA ALA A 202 -25.93 -2.77 -21.05
C ALA A 202 -24.63 -3.59 -20.98
N GLU A 203 -23.47 -2.93 -20.90
CA GLU A 203 -22.14 -3.55 -20.85
C GLU A 203 -21.35 -3.20 -19.58
N THR A 204 -22.01 -2.61 -18.57
CA THR A 204 -21.32 -2.06 -17.39
C THR A 204 -21.62 -2.86 -16.12
N LEU A 205 -20.58 -3.34 -15.45
CA LEU A 205 -20.63 -4.01 -14.16
C LEU A 205 -20.17 -3.05 -13.06
N PHE A 206 -20.94 -2.94 -11.99
CA PHE A 206 -20.61 -2.20 -10.78
C PHE A 206 -20.17 -3.16 -9.66
N ILE A 207 -19.09 -2.81 -8.99
CA ILE A 207 -18.57 -3.54 -7.81
C ILE A 207 -18.69 -2.60 -6.62
N VAL A 208 -19.59 -2.91 -5.67
CA VAL A 208 -19.82 -2.09 -4.48
C VAL A 208 -18.97 -2.61 -3.32
N ALA A 209 -17.94 -1.84 -2.96
CA ALA A 209 -16.92 -2.22 -1.98
C ALA A 209 -17.10 -1.50 -0.64
N SER A 210 -17.86 -2.11 0.28
CA SER A 210 -18.08 -1.58 1.63
C SER A 210 -18.29 -2.70 2.65
N LYS A 211 -17.39 -2.75 3.65
CA LYS A 211 -17.43 -3.74 4.74
C LYS A 211 -18.80 -3.79 5.41
N THR A 212 -19.28 -2.64 5.88
CA THR A 212 -20.54 -2.53 6.60
C THR A 212 -21.75 -2.40 5.68
N PHE A 213 -21.51 -2.05 4.41
CA PHE A 213 -22.54 -1.66 3.45
C PHE A 213 -23.39 -0.47 3.94
N THR A 214 -22.76 0.45 4.69
CA THR A 214 -23.40 1.65 5.25
C THR A 214 -22.62 2.93 5.06
N THR A 215 -21.41 2.86 4.49
CA THR A 215 -20.57 4.03 4.26
C THR A 215 -21.34 5.01 3.38
N ILE A 216 -21.54 6.24 3.87
CA ILE A 216 -22.48 7.20 3.27
C ILE A 216 -22.07 7.47 1.82
N GLU A 217 -20.80 7.75 1.57
CA GLU A 217 -20.25 8.03 0.25
C GLU A 217 -20.46 6.85 -0.70
N THR A 218 -20.10 5.64 -0.27
CA THR A 218 -20.23 4.42 -1.08
C THR A 218 -21.68 4.08 -1.40
N ILE A 219 -22.59 4.14 -0.43
CA ILE A 219 -24.01 3.79 -0.65
C ILE A 219 -24.73 4.87 -1.45
N THR A 220 -24.38 6.14 -1.28
CA THR A 220 -24.91 7.24 -2.12
C THR A 220 -24.52 7.03 -3.58
N ASN A 221 -23.25 6.73 -3.84
CA ASN A 221 -22.78 6.44 -5.20
C ASN A 221 -23.37 5.16 -5.76
N ALA A 222 -23.44 4.08 -4.98
CA ALA A 222 -24.04 2.82 -5.43
C ALA A 222 -25.52 3.01 -5.78
N THR A 223 -26.28 3.74 -4.96
CA THR A 223 -27.69 4.04 -5.22
C THR A 223 -27.85 4.88 -6.49
N SER A 224 -26.99 5.87 -6.70
CA SER A 224 -26.99 6.71 -7.90
C SER A 224 -26.63 5.91 -9.16
N ALA A 225 -25.63 5.03 -9.09
CA ALA A 225 -25.27 4.10 -10.16
C ALA A 225 -26.41 3.12 -10.47
N ARG A 226 -27.12 2.65 -9.44
CA ARG A 226 -28.29 1.79 -9.59
C ARG A 226 -29.42 2.51 -10.32
N SER A 227 -29.71 3.76 -9.95
CA SER A 227 -30.69 4.58 -10.69
C SER A 227 -30.28 4.78 -12.14
N TRP A 228 -29.02 5.14 -12.39
CA TRP A 228 -28.48 5.29 -13.75
C TRP A 228 -28.63 4.02 -14.60
N LEU A 229 -28.41 2.84 -14.02
CA LEU A 229 -28.63 1.57 -14.70
C LEU A 229 -30.12 1.33 -14.99
N LEU A 230 -30.98 1.52 -13.99
CA LEU A 230 -32.41 1.23 -14.10
C LEU A 230 -33.12 2.17 -15.07
N ASP A 231 -32.70 3.43 -15.15
CA ASP A 231 -33.22 4.40 -16.12
C ASP A 231 -33.02 3.90 -17.57
N ALA A 232 -31.93 3.18 -17.84
CA ALA A 232 -31.65 2.58 -19.15
C ALA A 232 -32.46 1.30 -19.44
N PHE A 233 -33.06 0.70 -18.42
CA PHE A 233 -33.86 -0.53 -18.51
C PHE A 233 -35.30 -0.32 -18.04
N GLU A 234 -35.84 0.89 -18.19
CA GLU A 234 -37.23 1.25 -17.89
C GLU A 234 -37.68 0.85 -16.46
N GLY A 235 -36.74 0.83 -15.50
CA GLY A 235 -37.00 0.46 -14.12
C GLY A 235 -37.05 -1.06 -13.84
N ASP A 236 -36.60 -1.93 -14.74
CA ASP A 236 -36.55 -3.38 -14.48
C ASP A 236 -35.49 -3.74 -13.42
N GLU A 237 -35.97 -3.93 -12.19
CA GLU A 237 -35.18 -4.30 -11.02
C GLU A 237 -34.32 -5.57 -11.21
N LYS A 238 -34.70 -6.47 -12.13
CA LYS A 238 -33.92 -7.68 -12.42
C LYS A 238 -32.54 -7.36 -13.01
N ALA A 239 -32.36 -6.17 -13.59
CA ALA A 239 -31.07 -5.73 -14.11
C ALA A 239 -29.99 -5.65 -13.02
N VAL A 240 -30.36 -5.31 -11.77
CA VAL A 240 -29.41 -5.13 -10.66
C VAL A 240 -28.60 -6.40 -10.43
N ALA A 241 -29.24 -7.58 -10.41
CA ALA A 241 -28.59 -8.85 -10.14
C ALA A 241 -27.54 -9.27 -11.20
N LYS A 242 -27.56 -8.67 -12.40
CA LYS A 242 -26.60 -8.91 -13.49
C LYS A 242 -25.50 -7.87 -13.58
N HIS A 243 -25.74 -6.67 -13.04
CA HIS A 243 -24.88 -5.51 -13.20
C HIS A 243 -24.26 -5.03 -11.89
N PHE A 244 -24.60 -5.62 -10.75
CA PHE A 244 -24.02 -5.28 -9.45
C PHE A 244 -23.53 -6.53 -8.71
N VAL A 245 -22.34 -6.40 -8.12
CA VAL A 245 -21.77 -7.35 -7.16
C VAL A 245 -21.27 -6.60 -5.93
N ALA A 246 -21.15 -7.29 -4.79
CA ALA A 246 -20.81 -6.67 -3.52
C ALA A 246 -19.56 -7.28 -2.89
N LEU A 247 -18.71 -6.44 -2.31
CA LEU A 247 -17.59 -6.84 -1.45
C LEU A 247 -17.95 -6.40 -0.02
N SER A 248 -18.48 -7.32 0.78
CA SER A 248 -19.13 -6.99 2.06
C SER A 248 -19.29 -8.23 2.94
N THR A 249 -19.56 -8.02 4.22
CA THR A 249 -20.00 -9.07 5.16
C THR A 249 -21.48 -8.96 5.52
N ASN A 250 -22.22 -8.00 4.96
CA ASN A 250 -23.58 -7.69 5.34
C ASN A 250 -24.60 -8.20 4.32
N ALA A 251 -24.90 -9.50 4.37
CA ALA A 251 -25.80 -10.17 3.42
C ALA A 251 -27.20 -9.55 3.38
N GLU A 252 -27.73 -9.08 4.51
CA GLU A 252 -29.06 -8.45 4.59
C GLU A 252 -29.11 -7.16 3.76
N LYS A 253 -28.13 -6.27 3.93
CA LYS A 253 -28.08 -5.00 3.18
C LYS A 253 -27.76 -5.20 1.70
N VAL A 254 -26.90 -6.17 1.39
CA VAL A 254 -26.58 -6.54 0.00
C VAL A 254 -27.83 -7.06 -0.72
N SER A 255 -28.56 -7.98 -0.09
CA SER A 255 -29.83 -8.49 -0.65
C SER A 255 -30.90 -7.40 -0.72
N GLY A 256 -30.99 -6.53 0.29
CA GLY A 256 -31.93 -5.40 0.30
C GLY A 256 -31.66 -4.36 -0.80
N PHE A 257 -30.42 -4.26 -1.27
CA PHE A 257 -30.05 -3.43 -2.41
C PHE A 257 -30.44 -4.07 -3.77
N GLY A 258 -30.75 -5.37 -3.79
CA GLY A 258 -31.10 -6.14 -4.98
C GLY A 258 -29.93 -6.92 -5.60
N ILE A 259 -28.79 -7.00 -4.91
CA ILE A 259 -27.65 -7.83 -5.34
C ILE A 259 -27.90 -9.28 -4.90
N ASP A 260 -27.70 -10.21 -5.82
CA ASP A 260 -27.69 -11.64 -5.51
C ASP A 260 -26.53 -11.93 -4.54
N THR A 261 -26.83 -12.52 -3.37
CA THR A 261 -25.83 -12.87 -2.36
C THR A 261 -24.85 -13.93 -2.85
N ALA A 262 -25.19 -14.69 -3.90
CA ALA A 262 -24.23 -15.53 -4.62
C ALA A 262 -23.08 -14.70 -5.23
N ASN A 263 -23.30 -13.42 -5.54
CA ASN A 263 -22.30 -12.47 -6.03
C ASN A 263 -21.79 -11.51 -4.93
N MET A 264 -21.95 -11.89 -3.67
CA MET A 264 -21.27 -11.24 -2.54
C MET A 264 -19.92 -11.93 -2.26
N PHE A 265 -18.86 -11.16 -2.12
CA PHE A 265 -17.52 -11.65 -1.79
C PHE A 265 -17.12 -11.13 -0.41
N GLU A 266 -16.94 -12.06 0.52
CA GLU A 266 -16.72 -11.75 1.93
C GLU A 266 -15.25 -11.45 2.22
N PHE A 267 -15.02 -10.66 3.26
CA PHE A 267 -13.71 -10.44 3.86
C PHE A 267 -13.86 -10.20 5.36
N TRP A 268 -12.79 -10.33 6.13
CA TRP A 268 -12.90 -10.46 7.58
C TRP A 268 -12.64 -9.17 8.35
N ASP A 269 -12.99 -9.17 9.63
CA ASP A 269 -12.86 -8.02 10.49
C ASP A 269 -11.40 -7.64 10.79
N TRP A 270 -10.51 -8.63 10.84
CA TRP A 270 -9.06 -8.52 10.98
C TRP A 270 -8.34 -7.99 9.73
N VAL A 271 -9.07 -7.79 8.62
CA VAL A 271 -8.59 -7.08 7.44
C VAL A 271 -8.87 -5.59 7.61
N GLY A 272 -7.83 -4.82 7.94
CA GLY A 272 -7.91 -3.37 8.00
C GLY A 272 -8.08 -2.78 6.59
N GLY A 273 -8.90 -1.73 6.43
CA GLY A 273 -9.23 -1.17 5.12
C GLY A 273 -8.02 -0.80 4.26
N ARG A 274 -7.04 -0.09 4.82
CA ARG A 274 -5.78 0.28 4.14
C ARG A 274 -4.83 -0.90 3.82
N TYR A 275 -5.16 -2.10 4.31
CA TYR A 275 -4.45 -3.37 4.08
C TYR A 275 -5.32 -4.39 3.33
N SER A 276 -6.37 -3.96 2.63
CA SER A 276 -7.44 -4.88 2.20
C SER A 276 -7.43 -5.30 0.74
N TYR A 277 -6.67 -4.64 -0.15
CA TYR A 277 -6.85 -4.84 -1.60
C TYR A 277 -6.36 -6.21 -2.11
N ASP A 278 -5.64 -6.97 -1.29
CA ASP A 278 -5.26 -8.37 -1.48
C ASP A 278 -6.37 -9.36 -1.05
N SER A 279 -7.45 -8.87 -0.45
CA SER A 279 -8.68 -9.63 -0.15
C SER A 279 -9.71 -9.54 -1.29
N ALA A 280 -10.98 -9.84 -0.98
CA ALA A 280 -12.13 -9.60 -1.86
C ALA A 280 -12.16 -8.18 -2.45
N ILE A 281 -11.69 -7.17 -1.71
CA ILE A 281 -11.58 -5.77 -2.17
C ILE A 281 -10.80 -5.65 -3.49
N GLY A 282 -9.87 -6.57 -3.77
CA GLY A 282 -9.12 -6.64 -5.03
C GLY A 282 -9.87 -7.23 -6.22
N LEU A 283 -11.18 -7.50 -6.15
CA LEU A 283 -11.91 -8.17 -7.24
C LEU A 283 -11.79 -7.41 -8.57
N SER A 284 -11.92 -6.08 -8.55
CA SER A 284 -11.76 -5.25 -9.76
C SER A 284 -10.38 -5.44 -10.40
N LEU A 285 -9.31 -5.49 -9.59
CA LEU A 285 -7.96 -5.80 -10.05
C LEU A 285 -7.86 -7.20 -10.62
N MET A 286 -8.40 -8.22 -9.94
CA MET A 286 -8.38 -9.60 -10.43
C MET A 286 -9.10 -9.76 -11.78
N ILE A 287 -10.19 -9.01 -12.01
CA ILE A 287 -10.85 -8.96 -13.33
C ILE A 287 -9.93 -8.30 -14.35
N ALA A 288 -9.20 -7.24 -13.97
CA ALA A 288 -8.31 -6.53 -14.88
C ALA A 288 -7.12 -7.38 -15.35
N ILE A 289 -6.35 -7.95 -14.42
CA ILE A 289 -5.09 -8.66 -14.72
C ILE A 289 -5.24 -10.18 -14.84
N GLY A 290 -6.40 -10.73 -14.46
CA GLY A 290 -6.69 -12.15 -14.44
C GLY A 290 -6.28 -12.84 -13.12
N PRO A 291 -6.87 -13.99 -12.79
CA PRO A 291 -6.62 -14.70 -11.53
C PRO A 291 -5.16 -15.11 -11.32
N ASP A 292 -4.49 -15.57 -12.38
CA ASP A 292 -3.10 -16.06 -12.27
C ASP A 292 -2.13 -14.93 -11.90
N ARG A 293 -2.28 -13.76 -12.52
CA ARG A 293 -1.46 -12.57 -12.19
C ARG A 293 -1.81 -11.99 -10.82
N PHE A 294 -3.07 -12.10 -10.41
CA PHE A 294 -3.46 -11.73 -9.05
C PHE A 294 -2.77 -12.65 -8.02
N ARG A 295 -2.74 -13.97 -8.26
CA ARG A 295 -2.01 -14.92 -7.39
C ARG A 295 -0.50 -14.67 -7.38
N GLU A 296 0.10 -14.36 -8.53
CA GLU A 296 1.52 -13.96 -8.63
C GLU A 296 1.82 -12.70 -7.80
N MET A 297 0.92 -11.71 -7.81
CA MET A 297 1.04 -10.54 -6.94
C MET A 297 1.00 -10.94 -5.46
N LEU A 298 0.05 -11.80 -5.05
CA LEU A 298 -0.02 -12.30 -3.67
C LEU A 298 1.25 -13.07 -3.26
N ASP A 299 1.86 -13.83 -4.18
CA ASP A 299 3.14 -14.49 -3.94
C ASP A 299 4.27 -13.48 -3.69
N GLY A 300 4.31 -12.37 -4.43
CA GLY A 300 5.23 -11.25 -4.18
C GLY A 300 5.06 -10.66 -2.78
N PHE A 301 3.82 -10.44 -2.35
CA PHE A 301 3.52 -10.03 -0.97
C PHE A 301 4.03 -11.03 0.07
N ARG A 302 3.77 -12.32 -0.15
CA ARG A 302 4.21 -13.39 0.74
C ARG A 302 5.72 -13.48 0.87
N ILE A 303 6.48 -13.22 -0.20
CA ILE A 303 7.95 -13.17 -0.15
C ILE A 303 8.41 -12.11 0.86
N VAL A 304 7.81 -10.92 0.83
CA VAL A 304 8.18 -9.83 1.75
C VAL A 304 7.70 -10.10 3.17
N ASP A 305 6.52 -10.70 3.34
CA ASP A 305 6.03 -11.12 4.66
C ASP A 305 6.95 -12.13 5.32
N GLU A 306 7.36 -13.14 4.57
CA GLU A 306 8.26 -14.18 5.07
C GLU A 306 9.62 -13.57 5.41
N HIS A 307 10.13 -12.68 4.56
CA HIS A 307 11.34 -11.91 4.88
C HIS A 307 11.20 -11.13 6.17
N PHE A 308 10.09 -10.40 6.36
CA PHE A 308 9.84 -9.64 7.60
C PHE A 308 9.76 -10.56 8.82
N ARG A 309 9.14 -11.73 8.66
CA ARG A 309 8.92 -12.72 9.71
C ARG A 309 10.22 -13.42 10.13
N THR A 310 11.06 -13.83 9.20
CA THR A 310 12.17 -14.77 9.48
C THR A 310 13.57 -14.24 9.22
N ALA A 311 13.77 -13.17 8.44
CA ALA A 311 15.11 -12.65 8.21
C ALA A 311 15.75 -12.11 9.51
N PRO A 312 17.06 -12.33 9.74
CA PRO A 312 17.81 -11.70 10.83
C PRO A 312 17.66 -10.18 10.80
N ALA A 313 17.65 -9.55 11.98
CA ALA A 313 17.36 -8.13 12.13
C ALA A 313 18.29 -7.22 11.31
N GLU A 314 19.55 -7.63 11.12
CA GLU A 314 20.57 -6.95 10.33
C GLU A 314 20.24 -6.89 8.83
N SER A 315 19.50 -7.89 8.34
CA SER A 315 19.15 -8.06 6.91
C SER A 315 17.65 -7.89 6.65
N ASN A 316 16.86 -7.56 7.67
CA ASN A 316 15.41 -7.45 7.57
C ASN A 316 15.02 -6.07 7.00
N VAL A 317 14.62 -6.04 5.74
CA VAL A 317 14.40 -4.80 4.98
C VAL A 317 13.26 -3.96 5.56
N PRO A 318 12.04 -4.51 5.81
CA PRO A 318 10.96 -3.72 6.40
C PRO A 318 11.30 -3.19 7.80
N LEU A 319 12.00 -3.99 8.63
CA LEU A 319 12.46 -3.54 9.94
C LEU A 319 13.46 -2.38 9.83
N LEU A 320 14.46 -2.51 8.94
CA LEU A 320 15.46 -1.46 8.70
C LEU A 320 14.79 -0.15 8.26
N MET A 321 13.87 -0.20 7.30
CA MET A 321 13.17 0.99 6.81
C MET A 321 12.33 1.65 7.92
N GLY A 322 11.59 0.86 8.70
CA GLY A 322 10.84 1.39 9.85
C GLY A 322 11.74 2.05 10.90
N LEU A 323 12.89 1.44 11.19
CA LEU A 323 13.88 2.00 12.13
C LEU A 323 14.54 3.28 11.62
N LEU A 324 14.81 3.37 10.31
CA LEU A 324 15.28 4.62 9.70
C LEU A 324 14.21 5.71 9.78
N GLY A 325 12.92 5.38 9.61
CA GLY A 325 11.83 6.31 9.86
C GLY A 325 11.85 6.87 11.29
N VAL A 326 12.05 6.01 12.30
CA VAL A 326 12.22 6.44 13.69
C VAL A 326 13.45 7.34 13.86
N TRP A 327 14.58 6.97 13.25
CA TRP A 327 15.82 7.76 13.29
C TRP A 327 15.61 9.19 12.78
N TYR A 328 15.03 9.34 11.59
CA TYR A 328 14.82 10.65 10.99
C TYR A 328 13.73 11.45 11.69
N GLY A 329 12.61 10.82 12.05
CA GLY A 329 11.49 11.50 12.71
C GLY A 329 11.86 12.02 14.09
N ASN A 330 12.48 11.18 14.93
CA ASN A 330 12.65 11.48 16.35
C ASN A 330 14.02 12.08 16.70
N PHE A 331 15.06 11.84 15.90
CA PHE A 331 16.42 12.32 16.20
C PHE A 331 16.92 13.35 15.19
N HIS A 332 16.38 13.39 13.97
CA HIS A 332 16.62 14.49 13.04
C HIS A 332 15.47 15.50 12.94
N GLY A 333 14.32 15.23 13.58
CA GLY A 333 13.16 16.12 13.54
C GLY A 333 12.49 16.21 12.16
N ALA A 334 12.70 15.22 11.29
CA ALA A 334 12.08 15.18 9.98
C ALA A 334 10.58 14.88 10.10
N GLN A 335 9.74 15.88 9.86
CA GLN A 335 8.28 15.75 9.98
C GLN A 335 7.61 15.18 8.72
N SER A 336 8.38 14.96 7.65
CA SER A 336 7.85 14.64 6.33
C SER A 336 8.72 13.61 5.63
N HIS A 337 8.08 12.74 4.85
CA HIS A 337 8.71 11.66 4.10
C HIS A 337 8.23 11.70 2.64
N ALA A 338 9.16 11.80 1.69
CA ALA A 338 8.84 11.83 0.28
C ALA A 338 8.92 10.42 -0.33
N VAL A 339 7.92 10.02 -1.12
CA VAL A 339 7.97 8.79 -1.93
C VAL A 339 7.93 9.16 -3.39
N LEU A 340 9.02 8.86 -4.09
CA LEU A 340 9.37 9.39 -5.41
C LEU A 340 9.58 8.24 -6.41
N PRO A 341 8.50 7.65 -6.94
CA PRO A 341 8.62 6.57 -7.91
C PRO A 341 9.03 7.09 -9.29
N TYR A 342 10.09 6.56 -9.86
CA TYR A 342 10.52 6.79 -11.25
C TYR A 342 9.83 5.77 -12.16
N SER A 343 8.51 5.84 -12.16
CA SER A 343 7.62 5.07 -13.01
C SER A 343 6.27 5.77 -13.10
N HIS A 344 5.77 5.98 -14.32
CA HIS A 344 4.46 6.60 -14.53
C HIS A 344 3.31 5.74 -14.00
N TYR A 345 3.41 4.41 -14.12
CA TYR A 345 2.41 3.48 -13.62
C TYR A 345 2.25 3.53 -12.09
N LEU A 346 3.24 4.05 -11.36
CA LEU A 346 3.15 4.27 -9.91
C LEU A 346 2.58 5.65 -9.53
N SER A 347 1.86 6.32 -10.43
CA SER A 347 1.27 7.66 -10.20
C SER A 347 0.32 7.74 -9.01
N LYS A 348 -0.38 6.65 -8.69
CA LYS A 348 -1.28 6.54 -7.54
C LYS A 348 -0.64 5.91 -6.30
N PHE A 349 0.62 5.48 -6.39
CA PHE A 349 1.30 4.74 -5.30
C PHE A 349 1.40 5.57 -4.03
N THR A 350 1.81 6.83 -4.15
CA THR A 350 1.94 7.73 -3.00
C THR A 350 0.60 8.01 -2.31
N ALA A 351 -0.50 8.13 -3.06
CA ALA A 351 -1.83 8.33 -2.48
C ALA A 351 -2.29 7.12 -1.66
N TYR A 352 -1.98 5.91 -2.12
CA TYR A 352 -2.19 4.69 -1.33
C TYR A 352 -1.34 4.68 -0.05
N LEU A 353 -0.06 5.03 -0.15
CA LEU A 353 0.85 5.07 1.00
C LEU A 353 0.47 6.14 2.04
N GLN A 354 -0.10 7.27 1.60
CA GLN A 354 -0.63 8.29 2.52
C GLN A 354 -1.64 7.69 3.49
N GLN A 355 -2.60 6.92 3.00
CA GLN A 355 -3.53 6.24 3.90
C GLN A 355 -2.80 5.15 4.71
N LEU A 356 -1.96 4.33 4.07
CA LEU A 356 -1.29 3.23 4.73
C LEU A 356 -0.47 3.67 5.95
N ASP A 357 0.32 4.74 5.81
CA ASP A 357 1.19 5.25 6.88
C ASP A 357 0.42 6.21 7.80
N MET A 358 -0.15 7.28 7.26
CA MET A 358 -0.68 8.39 8.08
C MET A 358 -1.90 7.97 8.89
N GLU A 359 -2.80 7.13 8.35
CA GLU A 359 -3.95 6.61 9.10
C GLU A 359 -3.54 5.52 10.11
N SER A 360 -2.44 4.79 9.85
CA SER A 360 -1.89 3.81 10.80
C SER A 360 -1.19 4.48 11.97
N ASN A 361 -0.30 5.43 11.68
CA ASN A 361 0.74 5.91 12.57
C ASN A 361 0.53 7.35 13.04
N GLY A 362 -0.41 8.10 12.45
CA GLY A 362 -0.80 9.44 12.91
C GLY A 362 -1.61 9.37 14.22
N LYS A 363 -0.94 9.03 15.31
CA LYS A 363 -1.54 8.77 16.64
C LYS A 363 -0.87 9.63 17.71
N SER A 364 -1.60 9.89 18.79
CA SER A 364 -1.14 10.68 19.95
C SER A 364 -1.10 9.88 21.26
N VAL A 365 -1.51 8.61 21.24
CA VAL A 365 -1.63 7.74 22.43
C VAL A 365 -0.93 6.42 22.16
N ASP A 366 -0.12 5.95 23.11
CA ASP A 366 0.58 4.67 23.04
C ASP A 366 -0.33 3.47 23.35
N ARG A 367 0.25 2.26 23.31
CA ARG A 367 -0.48 1.01 23.56
C ARG A 367 -0.90 0.83 25.02
N GLU A 368 -0.35 1.61 25.93
CA GLU A 368 -0.70 1.61 27.35
C GLU A 368 -1.74 2.69 27.69
N GLY A 369 -2.25 3.41 26.68
CA GLY A 369 -3.25 4.47 26.87
C GLY A 369 -2.67 5.79 27.36
N ARG A 370 -1.35 6.01 27.23
CA ARG A 370 -0.67 7.23 27.67
C ARG A 370 -0.42 8.15 26.47
N GLU A 371 -0.54 9.45 26.68
CA GLU A 371 -0.14 10.44 25.66
C GLU A 371 1.36 10.35 25.38
N VAL A 372 1.70 10.46 24.09
CA VAL A 372 3.09 10.39 23.60
C VAL A 372 3.69 11.79 23.46
N GLU A 373 4.98 11.91 23.75
CA GLU A 373 5.74 13.18 23.66
C GLU A 373 6.79 13.17 22.54
N TRP A 374 6.74 12.15 21.68
CA TRP A 374 7.65 11.95 20.55
C TRP A 374 6.91 12.06 19.21
N GLN A 375 7.65 12.11 18.10
CA GLN A 375 7.07 12.19 16.76
C GLN A 375 6.54 10.80 16.34
N THR A 376 5.30 10.75 15.86
CA THR A 376 4.67 9.54 15.32
C THR A 376 4.71 9.52 13.79
N GLY A 377 3.63 9.18 13.08
CA GLY A 377 3.62 9.09 11.62
C GLY A 377 3.99 10.41 10.93
N PRO A 378 4.85 10.41 9.90
CA PRO A 378 5.23 11.61 9.17
C PRO A 378 4.14 12.03 8.17
N VAL A 379 4.26 13.25 7.63
CA VAL A 379 3.50 13.64 6.44
C VAL A 379 4.11 12.96 5.21
N VAL A 380 3.39 12.00 4.63
CA VAL A 380 3.79 11.27 3.41
C VAL A 380 3.29 12.01 2.17
N TRP A 381 4.16 12.20 1.19
CA TRP A 381 3.81 12.91 -0.05
C TRP A 381 4.79 12.58 -1.18
N GLY A 382 4.49 13.07 -2.39
CA GLY A 382 5.32 12.85 -3.57
C GLY A 382 4.51 12.61 -4.84
N THR A 383 5.20 12.68 -5.97
CA THR A 383 4.70 12.42 -7.31
C THR A 383 5.78 11.67 -8.10
N PRO A 384 5.42 10.99 -9.21
CA PRO A 384 6.41 10.31 -10.01
C PRO A 384 7.54 11.22 -10.50
N GLY A 385 8.76 10.67 -10.53
CA GLY A 385 9.86 11.24 -11.29
C GLY A 385 9.60 11.10 -12.80
N THR A 386 9.99 12.07 -13.63
CA THR A 386 10.74 13.29 -13.32
C THR A 386 9.86 14.49 -12.96
N ASN A 387 8.54 14.36 -12.98
CA ASN A 387 7.60 15.47 -12.77
C ASN A 387 7.86 16.21 -11.44
N GLY A 388 8.11 15.47 -10.35
CA GLY A 388 8.46 16.06 -9.06
C GLY A 388 9.71 16.95 -9.08
N GLN A 389 10.69 16.64 -9.94
CA GLN A 389 11.92 17.43 -10.10
C GLN A 389 11.62 18.85 -10.55
N HIS A 390 10.60 19.02 -11.38
CA HIS A 390 10.18 20.30 -11.95
C HIS A 390 9.05 20.98 -11.14
N ALA A 391 8.76 20.49 -9.93
CA ALA A 391 7.71 21.03 -9.07
C ALA A 391 8.27 21.48 -7.72
N TYR A 392 8.91 20.59 -6.97
CA TYR A 392 9.23 20.83 -5.55
C TYR A 392 10.63 20.36 -5.13
N TYR A 393 11.42 19.74 -6.02
CA TYR A 393 12.78 19.31 -5.67
C TYR A 393 13.69 20.49 -5.30
N GLN A 394 13.38 21.71 -5.76
CA GLN A 394 14.03 22.92 -5.26
C GLN A 394 13.99 23.01 -3.72
N LEU A 395 12.85 22.70 -3.10
CA LEU A 395 12.71 22.67 -1.65
C LEU A 395 13.47 21.50 -1.03
N ILE A 396 13.47 20.33 -1.67
CA ILE A 396 14.21 19.16 -1.17
C ILE A 396 15.73 19.42 -1.19
N HIS A 397 16.25 20.10 -2.22
CA HIS A 397 17.69 20.37 -2.36
C HIS A 397 18.20 21.57 -1.57
N GLN A 398 17.44 22.67 -1.53
CA GLN A 398 17.93 23.95 -0.99
C GLN A 398 17.01 24.54 0.09
N GLY A 399 15.92 23.86 0.43
CA GLY A 399 15.04 24.27 1.50
C GLY A 399 15.67 24.08 2.87
N THR A 400 15.02 24.62 3.90
CA THR A 400 15.45 24.53 5.30
C THR A 400 14.88 23.31 6.03
N LYS A 401 14.19 22.41 5.31
CA LYS A 401 13.56 21.21 5.84
C LYS A 401 14.38 19.99 5.45
N LEU A 402 14.66 19.12 6.42
CA LEU A 402 15.19 17.79 6.13
C LEU A 402 14.04 16.89 5.72
N ILE A 403 14.10 16.35 4.50
CA ILE A 403 13.07 15.48 3.94
C ILE A 403 13.73 14.19 3.47
N PRO A 404 13.68 13.11 4.28
CA PRO A 404 13.98 11.77 3.81
C PRO A 404 13.12 11.40 2.60
N ALA A 405 13.70 10.67 1.67
CA ALA A 405 13.07 10.36 0.40
C ALA A 405 13.35 8.92 -0.03
N ASP A 406 12.28 8.19 -0.34
CA ASP A 406 12.34 6.86 -0.96
C ASP A 406 12.24 7.01 -2.48
N PHE A 407 13.32 6.65 -3.17
CA PHE A 407 13.37 6.60 -4.63
C PHE A 407 13.10 5.16 -5.08
N ILE A 408 12.07 4.96 -5.91
CA ILE A 408 11.69 3.64 -6.42
C ILE A 408 11.88 3.61 -7.94
N GLY A 409 12.64 2.66 -8.48
CA GLY A 409 12.92 2.56 -9.91
C GLY A 409 12.93 1.11 -10.40
N PHE A 410 12.78 0.91 -11.70
CA PHE A 410 12.77 -0.42 -12.33
C PHE A 410 13.94 -0.55 -13.29
N ALA A 411 14.68 -1.67 -13.22
CA ALA A 411 15.82 -1.91 -14.10
C ALA A 411 15.43 -2.03 -15.58
N ARG A 412 14.19 -2.40 -15.88
CA ARG A 412 13.67 -2.57 -17.23
C ARG A 412 12.36 -1.80 -17.41
N PRO A 413 12.11 -1.20 -18.59
CA PRO A 413 10.81 -0.65 -18.91
C PRO A 413 9.78 -1.77 -19.08
N VAL A 414 8.49 -1.41 -19.11
CA VAL A 414 7.42 -2.35 -19.41
C VAL A 414 7.56 -2.91 -20.84
N GLY A 415 7.16 -4.17 -21.02
CA GLY A 415 7.41 -4.91 -22.27
C GLY A 415 6.61 -4.42 -23.48
N GLU A 416 5.42 -3.83 -23.27
CA GLU A 416 4.48 -3.42 -24.33
C GLU A 416 4.90 -2.15 -25.10
N LEU A 417 5.92 -1.42 -24.62
CA LEU A 417 6.38 -0.20 -25.28
C LEU A 417 7.07 -0.49 -26.62
N SER A 418 6.89 0.42 -27.58
CA SER A 418 7.69 0.40 -28.81
C SER A 418 9.17 0.68 -28.52
N GLU A 419 10.08 0.23 -29.39
CA GLU A 419 11.52 0.43 -29.18
C GLU A 419 11.90 1.91 -29.00
N GLY A 420 11.28 2.81 -29.77
CA GLY A 420 11.50 4.25 -29.62
C GLY A 420 11.08 4.81 -28.26
N LEU A 421 10.04 4.25 -27.64
CA LEU A 421 9.61 4.64 -26.28
C LEU A 421 10.46 3.96 -25.20
N LYS A 422 10.89 2.70 -25.39
CA LYS A 422 11.79 2.01 -24.45
C LYS A 422 13.12 2.77 -24.27
N ALA A 423 13.63 3.40 -25.32
CA ALA A 423 14.85 4.21 -25.26
C ALA A 423 14.74 5.40 -24.26
N GLN A 424 13.53 5.85 -23.93
CA GLN A 424 13.33 6.91 -22.92
C GLN A 424 13.58 6.42 -21.49
N HIS A 425 13.59 5.10 -21.25
CA HIS A 425 13.80 4.52 -19.92
C HIS A 425 15.18 4.87 -19.36
N ASP A 426 16.21 4.85 -20.19
CA ASP A 426 17.56 5.21 -19.76
C ASP A 426 17.65 6.69 -19.37
N LEU A 427 16.91 7.57 -20.05
CA LEU A 427 16.81 9.00 -19.67
C LEU A 427 16.10 9.17 -18.32
N LEU A 428 15.03 8.41 -18.08
CA LEU A 428 14.33 8.38 -16.79
C LEU A 428 15.27 7.88 -15.68
N MET A 429 16.04 6.83 -15.93
CA MET A 429 16.91 6.23 -14.92
C MET A 429 18.19 7.03 -14.68
N ALA A 430 18.72 7.72 -15.69
CA ALA A 430 19.79 8.70 -15.50
C ALA A 430 19.38 9.76 -14.45
N ASN A 431 18.14 10.23 -14.51
CA ASN A 431 17.57 11.17 -13.54
C ASN A 431 17.42 10.56 -12.14
N PHE A 432 16.94 9.32 -12.02
CA PHE A 432 16.85 8.60 -10.74
C PHE A 432 18.21 8.53 -10.02
N PHE A 433 19.26 8.10 -10.73
CA PHE A 433 20.60 7.99 -10.16
C PHE A 433 21.19 9.37 -9.85
N ALA A 434 21.07 10.34 -10.77
CA ALA A 434 21.60 11.68 -10.58
C ALA A 434 20.97 12.40 -9.38
N GLN A 435 19.66 12.27 -9.17
CA GLN A 435 18.98 12.94 -8.06
C GLN A 435 19.41 12.39 -6.69
N THR A 436 19.51 11.07 -6.54
CA THR A 436 19.97 10.48 -5.27
C THR A 436 21.44 10.85 -4.98
N GLN A 437 22.28 10.94 -6.02
CA GLN A 437 23.65 11.42 -5.91
C GLN A 437 23.70 12.90 -5.49
N ALA A 438 22.92 13.76 -6.15
CA ALA A 438 22.87 15.19 -5.88
C ALA A 438 22.39 15.49 -4.46
N LEU A 439 21.37 14.77 -3.97
CA LEU A 439 20.90 14.92 -2.58
C LEU A 439 21.95 14.46 -1.56
N ALA A 440 22.66 13.38 -1.84
CA ALA A 440 23.64 12.84 -0.91
C ALA A 440 24.89 13.71 -0.80
N PHE A 441 25.38 14.25 -1.92
CA PHE A 441 26.68 14.90 -1.96
C PHE A 441 26.59 16.41 -2.19
N GLY A 442 25.52 16.94 -2.77
CA GLY A 442 25.42 18.37 -3.07
C GLY A 442 26.60 18.89 -3.90
N LYS A 443 26.83 20.20 -3.83
CA LYS A 443 27.96 20.87 -4.49
C LYS A 443 28.52 21.95 -3.57
N THR A 444 29.83 21.93 -3.33
CA THR A 444 30.50 22.89 -2.44
C THR A 444 30.71 24.24 -3.11
N PRO A 445 30.92 25.35 -2.35
CA PRO A 445 31.22 26.65 -2.94
C PRO A 445 32.42 26.64 -3.90
N ASP A 446 33.46 25.86 -3.60
CA ASP A 446 34.65 25.76 -4.45
C ASP A 446 34.42 24.93 -5.73
N GLU A 447 33.49 23.98 -5.71
CA GLU A 447 33.08 23.24 -6.93
C GLU A 447 32.19 24.10 -7.85
N VAL A 448 31.51 25.13 -7.30
CA VAL A 448 30.62 26.04 -8.06
C VAL A 448 31.39 27.16 -8.77
N ARG A 449 32.46 27.66 -8.13
CA ARG A 449 33.38 28.64 -8.72
C ARG A 449 34.12 28.04 -9.90
#